data_AF-A0A162G1F5-F1
#
_entry.id   AF-A0A162G1F5-F1
#
_cell.length_a   1.000
_cell.length_b   1.000
_cell.length_c   1.000
_cell.angle_alpha   90.00
_cell.angle_beta   90.00
_cell.angle_gamma   90.00
#
_symmetry.space_group_name_H-M   'P 1'
#
loop_
_entity.id
_entity.type
_entity.pdbx_description
1 polymer ?
#
loop_
_entity_poly.entity_id
_entity_poly.type
_entity_poly.pdbx_seq_one_letter_code
_entity_poly.pdbx_strand_id
1 'polypeptide(L)'
;MTEVKNSNFEMRCGVVIAVFAAVMAVSDLIAGKYGDDEIIGTNEKAAAYMWYQSKSIKETLVEGEKSLLMSLKEAGAIQARASEGIDNHIANLNKKILRYKKEKNEILKGSESVGKENWVQDVNGELGKIIGAQEMEVHLAALGKAGDRFDMASLFFQICLVLGALSLVLKKEKLQMLFFTGMCSLGLLGTSISLWAFLSLS
;
A
#
# COMPACT_ATOMS: atom_id res chain seq x y z
N MET A 1 -35.66 -28.88 -37.50
CA MET A 1 -36.00 -27.79 -36.54
C MET A 1 -35.02 -27.71 -35.35
N THR A 2 -34.14 -28.70 -35.15
CA THR A 2 -33.13 -28.76 -34.09
C THR A 2 -31.85 -27.97 -34.39
N GLU A 3 -31.40 -27.89 -35.65
CA GLU A 3 -30.18 -27.13 -36.02
C GLU A 3 -30.29 -25.61 -35.79
N VAL A 4 -31.42 -24.99 -36.20
CA VAL A 4 -31.62 -23.54 -36.06
C VAL A 4 -31.64 -23.09 -34.59
N LYS A 5 -32.12 -23.96 -33.69
CA LYS A 5 -32.17 -23.70 -32.24
C LYS A 5 -30.77 -23.67 -31.62
N ASN A 6 -29.87 -24.53 -32.10
CA ASN A 6 -28.50 -24.65 -31.58
C ASN A 6 -27.65 -23.44 -32.01
N SER A 7 -27.78 -23.01 -33.26
CA SER A 7 -27.07 -21.81 -33.78
C SER A 7 -27.43 -20.53 -33.00
N ASN A 8 -28.70 -20.33 -32.66
CA ASN A 8 -29.13 -19.17 -31.86
C ASN A 8 -28.60 -19.21 -30.42
N PHE A 9 -28.46 -20.41 -29.83
CA PHE A 9 -27.87 -20.57 -28.50
C PHE A 9 -26.36 -20.28 -28.51
N GLU A 10 -25.64 -20.82 -29.50
CA GLU A 10 -24.20 -20.59 -29.68
C GLU A 10 -23.89 -19.10 -29.87
N MET A 11 -24.65 -18.41 -30.72
CA MET A 11 -24.52 -16.96 -30.91
C MET A 11 -24.76 -16.19 -29.61
N ARG A 12 -25.84 -16.50 -28.87
CA ARG A 12 -26.15 -15.83 -27.60
C ARG A 12 -25.06 -16.07 -26.56
N CYS A 13 -24.56 -17.31 -26.46
CA CYS A 13 -23.50 -17.64 -25.52
C CYS A 13 -22.18 -16.95 -25.89
N GLY A 14 -21.80 -16.93 -27.16
CA GLY A 14 -20.61 -16.20 -27.63
C GLY A 14 -20.65 -14.72 -27.31
N VAL A 15 -21.81 -14.06 -27.50
CA VAL A 15 -22.00 -12.65 -27.15
C VAL A 15 -21.86 -12.41 -25.64
N VAL A 16 -22.47 -13.26 -24.80
CA VAL A 16 -22.37 -13.11 -23.34
C VAL A 16 -20.93 -13.31 -22.85
N ILE A 17 -20.21 -14.29 -23.41
CA ILE A 17 -18.78 -14.49 -23.15
C ILE A 17 -17.99 -13.23 -23.51
N ALA A 18 -18.22 -12.67 -24.71
CA ALA A 18 -17.52 -11.46 -25.16
C ALA A 18 -17.79 -10.26 -24.23
N VAL A 19 -19.03 -10.09 -23.76
CA VAL A 19 -19.39 -9.04 -22.81
C VAL A 19 -18.66 -9.22 -21.48
N PHE A 20 -18.69 -10.42 -20.88
CA PHE A 20 -18.00 -10.65 -19.61
C PHE A 20 -16.48 -10.57 -19.75
N ALA A 21 -15.91 -10.97 -20.89
CA ALA A 21 -14.48 -10.79 -21.16
C ALA A 21 -14.10 -9.30 -21.25
N ALA A 22 -14.95 -8.47 -21.87
CA ALA A 22 -14.72 -7.02 -21.90
C ALA A 22 -14.79 -6.40 -20.50
N VAL A 23 -15.76 -6.81 -19.67
CA VAL A 23 -15.86 -6.33 -18.27
C VAL A 23 -14.66 -6.79 -17.44
N MET A 24 -14.22 -8.04 -17.59
CA MET A 24 -13.02 -8.57 -16.94
C MET A 24 -11.78 -7.74 -17.31
N ALA A 25 -11.57 -7.45 -18.60
CA ALA A 25 -10.42 -6.66 -19.05
C ALA A 25 -10.40 -5.25 -18.44
N VAL A 26 -11.57 -4.61 -18.28
CA VAL A 26 -11.66 -3.31 -17.60
C VAL A 26 -11.33 -3.45 -16.11
N SER A 27 -11.84 -4.50 -15.45
CA SER A 27 -11.56 -4.78 -14.05
C SER A 27 -10.06 -5.03 -13.81
N ASP A 28 -9.41 -5.81 -14.67
CA ASP A 28 -7.98 -6.12 -14.56
C ASP A 28 -7.12 -4.87 -14.80
N LEU A 29 -7.50 -3.98 -15.72
CA LEU A 29 -6.82 -2.70 -15.94
C LEU A 29 -6.86 -1.81 -14.69
N ILE A 30 -8.03 -1.74 -14.06
CA ILE A 30 -8.23 -0.96 -12.83
C ILE A 30 -7.42 -1.58 -11.68
N ALA A 31 -7.46 -2.91 -11.54
CA ALA A 31 -6.70 -3.64 -10.54
C ALA A 31 -5.19 -3.42 -10.68
N GLY A 32 -4.67 -3.48 -11.92
CA GLY A 32 -3.26 -3.26 -12.22
C GLY A 32 -2.76 -1.89 -11.76
N LYS A 33 -3.55 -0.84 -11.96
CA LYS A 33 -3.22 0.50 -11.47
C LYS A 33 -3.05 0.54 -9.94
N TYR A 34 -3.92 -0.13 -9.20
CA TYR A 34 -3.81 -0.17 -7.74
C TYR A 34 -2.60 -0.99 -7.28
N GLY A 35 -2.26 -2.06 -7.99
CA GLY A 35 -1.02 -2.79 -7.75
C GLY A 35 0.21 -1.90 -7.94
N ASP A 36 0.24 -1.09 -9.00
CA ASP A 36 1.31 -0.12 -9.24
C ASP A 36 1.39 0.94 -8.12
N ASP A 37 0.25 1.51 -7.74
CA ASP A 37 0.16 2.51 -6.65
C ASP A 37 0.59 1.90 -5.29
N GLU A 38 0.25 0.64 -5.01
CA GLU A 38 0.69 -0.10 -3.82
C GLU A 38 2.21 -0.33 -3.82
N ILE A 39 2.79 -0.69 -4.98
CA ILE A 39 4.25 -0.85 -5.13
C ILE A 39 4.96 0.47 -4.87
N ILE A 40 4.49 1.56 -5.48
CA ILE A 40 5.06 2.90 -5.29
C ILE A 40 4.98 3.30 -3.81
N GLY A 41 3.80 3.22 -3.20
CA GLY A 41 3.64 3.61 -1.80
C GLY A 41 4.42 2.70 -0.84
N THR A 42 4.57 1.40 -1.14
CA THR A 42 5.42 0.49 -0.35
C THR A 42 6.89 0.92 -0.40
N ASN A 43 7.36 1.36 -1.56
CA ASN A 43 8.70 1.91 -1.71
C ASN A 43 8.88 3.23 -0.94
N GLU A 44 7.90 4.13 -1.01
CA GLU A 44 7.91 5.39 -0.24
C GLU A 44 7.90 5.13 1.28
N LYS A 45 7.08 4.19 1.75
CA LYS A 45 7.07 3.71 3.14
C LYS A 45 8.44 3.17 3.54
N ALA A 46 9.05 2.32 2.71
CA ALA A 46 10.38 1.78 2.97
C ALA A 46 11.43 2.90 3.05
N ALA A 47 11.39 3.87 2.14
CA ALA A 47 12.28 5.03 2.14
C ALA A 47 12.11 5.87 3.42
N ALA A 48 10.87 6.09 3.89
CA ALA A 48 10.60 6.80 5.14
C ALA A 48 11.13 6.04 6.37
N TYR A 49 10.97 4.72 6.43
CA TYR A 49 11.56 3.92 7.51
C TYR A 49 13.09 3.90 7.46
N MET A 50 13.69 3.83 6.28
CA MET A 50 15.14 3.95 6.12
C MET A 50 15.63 5.33 6.59
N TRP A 51 14.89 6.39 6.27
CA TRP A 51 15.21 7.74 6.73
C TRP A 51 15.13 7.85 8.26
N TYR A 52 14.06 7.33 8.86
CA TYR A 52 13.91 7.22 10.32
C TYR A 52 15.07 6.46 10.96
N GLN A 53 15.45 5.30 10.40
CA GLN A 53 16.57 4.49 10.90
C GLN A 53 17.89 5.24 10.83
N SER A 54 18.15 5.94 9.71
CA SER A 54 19.34 6.78 9.57
C SER A 54 19.42 7.87 10.66
N LYS A 55 18.29 8.52 10.95
CA LYS A 55 18.20 9.51 12.04
C LYS A 55 18.40 8.86 13.42
N SER A 56 17.85 7.67 13.64
CA SER A 56 18.05 6.92 14.88
C SER A 56 19.50 6.53 15.10
N ILE A 57 20.23 6.12 14.07
CA ILE A 57 21.66 5.82 14.16
C ILE A 57 22.46 7.07 14.53
N LYS A 58 22.16 8.21 13.91
CA LYS A 58 22.79 9.51 14.25
C LYS A 58 22.52 9.92 15.69
N GLU A 59 21.29 9.72 16.17
CA GLU A 59 20.92 9.97 17.57
C GLU A 59 21.73 9.09 18.52
N THR A 60 21.76 7.76 18.29
CA THR A 60 22.50 6.81 19.12
C THR A 60 24.00 7.12 19.16
N LEU A 61 24.59 7.56 18.03
CA LEU A 61 25.99 7.97 17.98
C LEU A 61 26.26 9.18 18.89
N VAL A 62 25.39 10.20 18.83
CA VAL A 62 25.49 11.42 19.65
C VAL A 62 25.22 11.13 21.13
N GLU A 63 24.27 10.25 21.44
CA GLU A 63 24.02 9.77 22.80
C GLU A 63 25.22 8.99 23.36
N GLY A 64 25.85 8.14 22.54
CA GLY A 64 27.08 7.43 22.89
C GLY A 64 28.24 8.36 23.18
N GLU A 65 28.47 9.36 22.32
CA GLU A 65 29.49 10.41 22.53
C GLU A 65 29.25 11.16 23.85
N LYS A 66 28.01 11.59 24.10
CA LYS A 66 27.63 12.24 25.35
C LYS A 66 27.89 11.35 26.56
N SER A 67 27.50 10.07 26.50
CA SER A 67 27.68 9.12 27.58
C SER A 67 29.16 8.92 27.90
N LEU A 68 30.00 8.78 26.88
CA LEU A 68 31.45 8.68 27.04
C LEU A 68 32.02 9.90 27.77
N LEU A 69 31.65 11.11 27.33
CA LEU A 69 32.12 12.34 27.96
C LEU A 69 31.66 12.49 29.41
N MET A 70 30.42 12.08 29.71
CA MET A 70 29.92 12.03 31.08
C MET A 70 30.71 11.04 31.94
N SER A 71 30.94 9.82 31.46
CA SER A 71 31.73 8.83 32.20
C SER A 71 33.18 9.28 32.43
N LEU A 72 33.81 9.95 31.46
CA LEU A 72 35.14 10.53 31.63
C LEU A 72 35.17 11.66 32.66
N LYS A 73 34.09 12.45 32.75
CA LYS A 73 33.92 13.51 33.75
C LYS A 73 33.76 12.93 35.14
N GLU A 74 32.91 11.92 35.28
CA GLU A 74 32.67 11.22 36.55
C GLU A 74 33.91 10.50 37.06
N ALA A 75 34.72 9.92 36.15
CA ALA A 75 35.98 9.28 36.47
C ALA A 75 37.10 10.26 36.85
N GLY A 76 36.86 11.59 36.78
CA GLY A 76 37.88 12.60 37.05
C GLY A 76 39.02 12.64 36.03
N ALA A 77 38.85 12.01 34.86
CA ALA A 77 39.86 11.92 33.81
C ALA A 77 40.02 13.23 33.00
N ILE A 78 39.16 14.22 33.26
CA ILE A 78 39.13 15.52 32.58
C ILE A 78 39.89 16.56 33.40
N GLN A 79 40.81 17.27 32.76
CA GLN A 79 41.53 18.39 33.38
C GLN A 79 40.56 19.53 33.73
N ALA A 80 40.72 20.15 34.91
CA ALA A 80 39.85 21.23 35.39
C ALA A 80 39.72 22.41 34.39
N ARG A 81 40.78 22.72 33.64
CA ARG A 81 40.78 23.76 32.58
C ARG A 81 39.87 23.42 31.39
N ALA A 82 39.65 22.13 31.10
CA ALA A 82 38.84 21.65 29.97
C ALA A 82 37.37 21.35 30.36
N SER A 83 37.03 21.39 31.65
CA SER A 83 35.69 21.03 32.15
C SER A 83 34.59 21.89 31.55
N GLU A 84 34.81 23.19 31.43
CA GLU A 84 33.83 24.13 30.86
C GLU A 84 33.60 23.86 29.35
N GLY A 85 34.66 23.55 28.61
CA GLY A 85 34.57 23.18 27.20
C GLY A 85 33.77 21.89 26.98
N ILE A 86 33.97 20.90 27.86
CA ILE A 86 33.23 19.64 27.81
C ILE A 86 31.76 19.82 28.20
N ASP A 87 31.46 20.67 29.18
CA ASP A 87 30.07 20.98 29.56
C ASP A 87 29.31 21.69 28.43
N ASN A 88 29.96 22.62 27.74
CA ASN A 88 29.40 23.25 26.54
C ASN A 88 29.16 22.24 25.40
N HIS A 89 30.07 21.29 25.21
CA HIS A 89 29.92 20.25 24.19
C HIS A 89 28.78 19.29 24.54
N ILE A 90 28.67 18.85 25.81
CA ILE A 90 27.54 18.05 26.31
C ILE A 90 26.21 18.77 26.09
N ALA A 91 26.14 20.08 26.35
CA ALA A 91 24.95 20.88 26.12
C ALA A 91 24.57 20.93 24.63
N ASN A 92 25.55 21.02 23.73
CA ASN A 92 25.32 20.97 22.28
C ASN A 92 24.83 19.58 21.83
N LEU A 93 25.44 18.50 22.33
CA LEU A 93 25.00 17.12 22.05
C LEU A 93 23.55 16.92 22.51
N ASN A 94 23.15 17.42 23.68
CA ASN A 94 21.76 17.40 24.14
C ASN A 94 20.79 18.10 23.19
N LYS A 95 21.16 19.28 22.66
CA LYS A 95 20.33 19.98 21.66
C LYS A 95 20.16 19.15 20.38
N LYS A 96 21.23 18.51 19.92
CA LYS A 96 21.19 17.62 18.74
C LYS A 96 20.30 16.40 18.98
N ILE A 97 20.38 15.76 20.14
CA ILE A 97 19.52 14.62 20.52
C ILE A 97 18.04 15.03 20.47
N LEU A 98 17.68 16.16 21.09
CA LEU A 98 16.30 16.66 21.08
C LEU A 98 15.81 16.96 19.65
N ARG A 99 16.68 17.54 18.81
CA ARG A 99 16.37 17.77 17.40
C ARG A 99 16.10 16.45 16.67
N TYR A 100 16.97 15.45 16.81
CA TYR A 100 16.79 14.15 16.16
C TYR A 100 15.54 13.41 16.65
N LYS A 101 15.16 13.53 17.93
CA LYS A 101 13.90 12.99 18.44
C LYS A 101 12.68 13.59 17.75
N LYS A 102 12.65 14.91 17.59
CA LYS A 102 11.55 15.61 16.88
C LYS A 102 11.50 15.22 15.41
N GLU A 103 12.66 15.24 14.74
CA GLU A 103 12.80 14.83 13.34
C GLU A 103 12.29 13.39 13.10
N LYS A 104 12.66 12.45 13.97
CA LYS A 104 12.20 11.06 13.90
C LYS A 104 10.69 10.93 14.09
N ASN A 105 10.13 11.67 15.04
CA ASN A 105 8.70 11.63 15.32
C ASN A 105 7.89 12.18 14.13
N GLU A 106 8.38 13.25 13.49
CA GLU A 106 7.78 13.82 12.28
C GLU A 106 7.81 12.83 11.10
N ILE A 107 8.94 12.13 10.88
CA ILE A 107 9.04 11.10 9.83
C ILE A 107 8.09 9.91 10.09
N LEU A 108 7.93 9.50 11.35
CA LEU A 108 7.12 8.35 11.70
C LEU A 108 5.62 8.65 11.61
N LYS A 109 5.19 9.77 12.18
CA LYS A 109 3.78 10.11 12.36
C LYS A 109 3.22 11.07 11.32
N GLY A 110 4.09 11.78 10.60
CA GLY A 110 3.68 12.82 9.65
C GLY A 110 3.60 14.20 10.30
N SER A 111 3.83 15.24 9.50
CA SER A 111 3.82 16.64 9.91
C SER A 111 2.45 17.10 10.43
N GLU A 112 1.36 16.54 9.87
CA GLU A 112 -0.01 16.86 10.29
C GLU A 112 -0.28 16.35 11.71
N SER A 113 0.18 15.14 12.02
CA SER A 113 -0.01 14.49 13.33
C SER A 113 0.85 15.08 14.46
N VAL A 114 2.08 15.54 14.15
CA VAL A 114 3.00 16.08 15.19
C VAL A 114 2.76 17.55 15.53
N GLY A 115 2.05 18.30 14.69
CA GLY A 115 1.74 19.72 14.89
C GLY A 115 2.91 20.67 14.62
N LYS A 116 2.59 21.94 14.32
CA LYS A 116 3.54 22.98 13.88
C LYS A 116 4.73 23.22 14.83
N GLU A 117 4.56 22.94 16.12
CA GLU A 117 5.59 23.11 17.15
C GLU A 117 6.71 22.05 17.08
N ASN A 118 6.47 20.96 16.35
CA ASN A 118 7.40 19.84 16.18
C ASN A 118 7.90 19.68 14.75
N TRP A 119 7.60 20.63 13.86
CA TRP A 119 8.17 20.67 12.52
C TRP A 119 9.64 21.04 12.60
N VAL A 120 10.50 20.10 12.21
CA VAL A 120 11.94 20.28 12.27
C VAL A 120 12.60 19.88 10.95
N GLN A 121 11.95 19.03 10.16
CA GLN A 121 12.45 18.64 8.86
C GLN A 121 11.95 19.58 7.77
N ASP A 122 12.92 20.00 6.96
CA ASP A 122 12.72 20.75 5.75
C ASP A 122 12.76 19.77 4.55
N VAL A 123 11.69 19.76 3.76
CA VAL A 123 11.66 19.10 2.45
C VAL A 123 11.59 20.19 1.38
N ASN A 124 12.71 20.41 0.66
CA ASN A 124 12.82 21.38 -0.44
C ASN A 124 12.53 22.86 -0.10
N GLY A 125 12.81 23.29 1.13
CA GLY A 125 12.58 24.64 1.65
C GLY A 125 11.28 24.82 2.42
N GLU A 126 10.47 23.77 2.59
CA GLU A 126 9.14 23.85 3.20
C GLU A 126 8.98 22.87 4.36
N LEU A 127 8.59 23.41 5.52
CA LEU A 127 8.24 22.66 6.72
C LEU A 127 6.78 22.19 6.65
N GLY A 128 6.49 21.03 7.22
CA GLY A 128 5.11 20.58 7.42
C GLY A 128 4.48 19.73 6.31
N LYS A 129 5.29 19.26 5.34
CA LYS A 129 4.82 18.47 4.19
C LYS A 129 5.10 16.97 4.28
N ILE A 130 5.60 16.48 5.41
CA ILE A 130 6.01 15.08 5.54
C ILE A 130 4.79 14.21 5.80
N ILE A 131 4.57 13.24 4.92
CA ILE A 131 3.60 12.17 5.14
C ILE A 131 4.27 11.12 6.03
N GLY A 132 3.58 10.73 7.10
CA GLY A 132 4.13 9.79 8.07
C GLY A 132 4.25 8.38 7.52
N ALA A 133 5.29 7.64 7.93
CA ALA A 133 5.41 6.22 7.61
C ALA A 133 4.19 5.39 8.08
N GLN A 134 3.57 5.78 9.20
CA GLN A 134 2.34 5.16 9.71
C GLN A 134 1.10 5.55 8.90
N GLU A 135 1.03 6.80 8.41
CA GLU A 135 -0.07 7.26 7.55
C GLU A 135 -0.05 6.52 6.21
N MET A 136 1.14 6.37 5.61
CA MET A 136 1.34 5.57 4.41
C MET A 136 0.94 4.11 4.61
N GLU A 137 1.22 3.53 5.78
CA GLU A 137 0.84 2.15 6.09
C GLU A 137 -0.68 1.95 6.12
N VAL A 138 -1.42 2.92 6.67
CA VAL A 138 -2.89 2.87 6.68
C VAL A 138 -3.44 2.99 5.26
N HIS A 139 -2.88 3.89 4.44
CA HIS A 139 -3.29 4.03 3.04
C HIS A 139 -2.97 2.77 2.22
N LEU A 140 -1.76 2.22 2.33
CA LEU A 140 -1.39 0.98 1.65
C LEU A 140 -2.27 -0.21 2.05
N ALA A 141 -2.63 -0.34 3.34
CA ALA A 141 -3.53 -1.38 3.78
C ALA A 141 -4.94 -1.25 3.20
N ALA A 142 -5.38 -0.03 2.87
CA ALA A 142 -6.64 0.21 2.16
C ALA A 142 -6.53 -0.17 0.67
N LEU A 143 -5.43 0.18 0.01
CA LEU A 143 -5.16 -0.24 -1.38
C LEU A 143 -5.08 -1.76 -1.51
N GLY A 144 -4.35 -2.44 -0.63
CA GLY A 144 -4.22 -3.90 -0.67
C GLY A 144 -5.56 -4.62 -0.51
N LYS A 145 -6.43 -4.15 0.40
CA LYS A 145 -7.80 -4.68 0.54
C LYS A 145 -8.66 -4.49 -0.70
N ALA A 146 -8.39 -3.47 -1.50
CA ALA A 146 -9.08 -3.24 -2.75
C ALA A 146 -8.57 -4.17 -3.85
N GLY A 147 -7.24 -4.33 -3.94
CA GLY A 147 -6.59 -5.32 -4.79
C GLY A 147 -7.17 -6.72 -4.58
N ASP A 148 -7.25 -7.17 -3.32
CA ASP A 148 -7.84 -8.47 -2.95
C ASP A 148 -9.26 -8.68 -3.53
N ARG A 149 -10.07 -7.62 -3.56
CA ARG A 149 -11.45 -7.69 -4.08
C ARG A 149 -11.47 -7.78 -5.61
N PHE A 150 -10.57 -7.07 -6.27
CA PHE A 150 -10.43 -7.15 -7.72
C PHE A 150 -9.89 -8.51 -8.16
N ASP A 151 -8.95 -9.10 -7.42
CA ASP A 151 -8.45 -10.46 -7.67
C ASP A 151 -9.57 -11.49 -7.56
N MET A 152 -10.41 -11.38 -6.53
CA MET A 152 -11.60 -12.22 -6.40
C MET A 152 -12.56 -12.04 -7.58
N ALA A 153 -12.82 -10.80 -8.02
CA ALA A 153 -13.66 -10.55 -9.19
C ALA A 153 -13.08 -11.18 -10.46
N SER A 154 -11.76 -11.06 -10.68
CA SER A 154 -11.06 -11.65 -11.82
C SER A 154 -11.18 -13.18 -11.82
N LEU A 155 -11.04 -13.83 -10.65
CA LEU A 155 -11.26 -15.26 -10.48
C LEU A 155 -12.69 -15.69 -10.87
N PHE A 156 -13.71 -14.94 -10.43
CA PHE A 156 -15.10 -15.21 -10.82
C PHE A 156 -15.33 -15.07 -12.32
N PHE A 157 -14.73 -14.05 -12.96
CA PHE A 157 -14.80 -13.89 -14.41
C PHE A 157 -14.09 -15.02 -15.17
N GLN A 158 -12.93 -15.47 -14.71
CA GLN A 158 -12.23 -16.61 -15.31
C GLN A 158 -13.09 -17.88 -15.27
N ILE A 159 -13.69 -18.20 -14.12
CA ILE A 159 -14.60 -19.35 -14.00
C ILE A 159 -15.84 -19.17 -14.89
N CYS A 160 -16.41 -17.97 -14.93
CA CYS A 160 -17.53 -17.62 -15.80
C CYS A 160 -17.21 -17.93 -17.27
N LEU A 161 -16.05 -17.45 -17.77
CA LEU A 161 -15.64 -17.67 -19.16
C LEU A 161 -15.38 -19.16 -19.46
N VAL A 162 -14.77 -19.90 -18.53
CA VAL A 162 -14.56 -21.35 -18.67
C VAL A 162 -15.89 -22.10 -18.77
N LEU A 163 -16.87 -21.77 -17.91
CA LEU A 163 -18.21 -22.38 -17.99
C LEU A 163 -18.94 -22.01 -19.28
N GLY A 164 -18.77 -20.78 -19.76
CA GLY A 164 -19.28 -20.34 -21.06
C GLY A 164 -18.72 -21.18 -22.21
N ALA A 165 -17.39 -21.35 -22.26
CA ALA A 165 -16.74 -22.18 -23.27
C ALA A 165 -17.21 -23.65 -23.20
N LEU A 166 -17.34 -24.22 -22.00
CA LEU A 166 -17.88 -25.58 -21.81
C LEU A 166 -19.33 -25.69 -22.30
N SER A 167 -20.15 -24.66 -22.11
CA SER A 167 -21.54 -24.67 -22.57
C SER A 167 -21.67 -24.72 -24.11
N LEU A 168 -20.67 -24.23 -24.84
CA LEU A 168 -20.59 -24.34 -26.31
C LEU A 168 -20.14 -25.73 -26.78
N VAL A 169 -19.22 -26.37 -26.04
CA VAL A 169 -18.64 -27.67 -26.42
C VAL A 169 -19.58 -28.85 -26.15
N LEU A 170 -20.43 -28.72 -25.13
CA LEU A 170 -21.35 -29.79 -24.72
C LEU A 170 -22.46 -30.00 -25.74
N LYS A 171 -22.77 -31.27 -26.08
CA LYS A 171 -23.80 -31.62 -27.08
C LYS A 171 -25.20 -31.86 -26.50
N LYS A 172 -25.35 -31.87 -25.17
CA LYS A 172 -26.60 -32.22 -24.49
C LYS A 172 -27.30 -30.95 -24.00
N GLU A 173 -28.48 -30.63 -24.54
CA GLU A 173 -29.23 -29.38 -24.27
C GLU A 173 -29.38 -29.05 -22.78
N LYS A 174 -29.75 -30.03 -21.93
CA LYS A 174 -29.89 -29.80 -20.48
C LYS A 174 -28.58 -29.38 -19.81
N LEU A 175 -27.45 -29.93 -20.27
CA LEU A 175 -26.14 -29.60 -19.72
C LEU A 175 -25.69 -28.22 -20.23
N GLN A 176 -25.85 -27.93 -21.52
CA GLN A 176 -25.56 -26.61 -22.08
C GLN A 176 -26.30 -25.49 -21.32
N MET A 177 -27.60 -25.69 -21.07
CA MET A 177 -28.40 -24.71 -20.33
C MET A 177 -27.93 -24.57 -18.87
N LEU A 178 -27.55 -25.66 -18.20
CA LEU A 178 -27.01 -25.62 -16.84
C LEU A 178 -25.71 -24.80 -16.76
N PHE A 179 -24.76 -25.07 -17.66
CA PHE A 179 -23.48 -24.35 -17.73
C PHE A 179 -23.67 -22.88 -18.12
N PHE A 180 -24.58 -22.58 -19.05
CA PHE A 180 -24.92 -21.21 -19.43
C PHE A 180 -25.57 -20.43 -18.28
N THR A 181 -26.45 -21.06 -17.50
CA THR A 181 -27.06 -20.41 -16.33
C THR A 181 -26.01 -20.17 -15.24
N GLY A 182 -25.10 -21.13 -15.04
CA GLY A 182 -23.95 -21.00 -14.15
C GLY A 182 -23.04 -19.83 -14.54
N MET A 183 -22.68 -19.73 -15.83
CA MET A 183 -21.92 -18.60 -16.40
C MET A 183 -22.59 -17.27 -16.07
N CYS A 184 -23.88 -17.10 -16.37
CA CYS A 184 -24.59 -15.85 -16.08
C CYS A 184 -24.59 -15.51 -14.58
N SER A 185 -24.80 -16.49 -13.70
CA SER A 185 -24.79 -16.24 -12.25
C SER A 185 -23.42 -15.79 -11.74
N LEU A 186 -22.34 -16.41 -12.22
CA LEU A 186 -20.98 -16.09 -11.80
C LEU A 186 -20.48 -14.78 -12.43
N GLY A 187 -20.82 -14.51 -13.69
CA GLY A 187 -20.50 -13.23 -14.34
C GLY A 187 -21.20 -12.05 -13.66
N LEU A 188 -22.46 -12.22 -13.22
CA LEU A 188 -23.16 -11.21 -12.43
C LEU A 188 -22.53 -11.02 -11.04
N LEU A 189 -22.13 -12.10 -10.37
CA LEU A 189 -21.41 -12.02 -9.09
C LEU A 189 -20.06 -11.31 -9.24
N GLY A 190 -19.26 -11.68 -10.24
CA GLY A 190 -17.98 -11.02 -10.53
C GLY A 190 -18.14 -9.52 -10.82
N THR A 191 -19.15 -9.16 -11.62
CA THR A 191 -19.47 -7.74 -11.90
C THR A 191 -19.89 -7.00 -10.63
N SER A 192 -20.69 -7.62 -9.77
CA SER A 192 -21.14 -7.02 -8.50
C SER A 192 -19.99 -6.79 -7.54
N ILE A 193 -19.06 -7.75 -7.43
CA ILE A 193 -17.86 -7.63 -6.60
C ILE A 193 -16.93 -6.56 -7.14
N SER A 194 -16.71 -6.50 -8.46
CA SER A 194 -15.89 -5.47 -9.10
C SER A 194 -16.46 -4.06 -8.88
N LEU A 195 -17.78 -3.88 -9.02
CA LEU A 195 -18.45 -2.62 -8.72
C LEU A 195 -18.36 -2.25 -7.24
N TRP A 196 -18.50 -3.22 -6.33
CA TRP A 196 -18.36 -2.97 -4.90
C TRP A 196 -16.92 -2.60 -4.52
N ALA A 197 -15.93 -3.24 -5.13
CA ALA A 197 -14.52 -2.88 -4.97
C ALA A 197 -14.28 -1.43 -5.40
N PHE A 198 -14.80 -1.05 -6.57
CA PHE A 198 -14.72 0.31 -7.08
C PHE A 198 -15.40 1.34 -6.15
N LEU A 199 -16.63 1.06 -5.71
CA LEU A 199 -17.38 1.96 -4.82
C LEU A 199 -16.80 2.07 -3.42
N SER A 200 -16.17 1.02 -2.90
CA SER A 200 -15.51 1.05 -1.59
C SER A 200 -14.24 1.88 -1.56
N LEU A 201 -13.76 2.30 -2.73
CA LEU A 201 -12.54 3.07 -2.91
C LEU A 201 -12.77 4.54 -3.25
N SER A 202 -13.96 4.89 -3.73
CA SER A 202 -14.38 6.27 -3.98
C SER A 202 -15.00 6.91 -2.75
#